data_AF-A0A2Z6LLL2-F1
#
_entry.id   AF-A0A2Z6LLL2-F1
#
_cell.length_a   1.000
_cell.length_b   1.000
_cell.length_c   1.000
_cell.angle_alpha   90.00
_cell.angle_beta   90.00
_cell.angle_gamma   90.00
#
_symmetry.space_group_name_H-M   'P 1'
#
loop_
_entity.id
_entity.type
_entity.pdbx_description
1 polymer ?
#
loop_
_entity_poly.entity_id
_entity_poly.type
_entity_poly.pdbx_seq_one_letter_code
_entity_poly.pdbx_strand_id
1 'polypeptide(L)'
;MVSDFRPIALVSSIYKILSKVLANRLRNVVGVVVSDAQLAFIKGRQILDGILIANELVDDAKRNAKDLLLFKVDFEKAYDSVDWDYLNEVMVKMNFPSQWRGWMKACVMTASASVLVNGSPTDEFPFERGLRQGDPLSPFLFLLAAEGLNVLMSAMVRNGSFIPYRVGSNISVSVSHLQFADDTLLVGVKSWANVRALKPAASVMHCKHGCLPFLYLGLPIGGDSRIIQFWKPLLDKIHKRLTGWKCKNLSFGGRLVLLKSVLSSVPVYFLSFFKAPSGSSWWRALNKVRSGHGLIDPRWLADNIVRQIGDGRTTSFWVDCWLEVGPLARAFSRLYDLADNKNISVADMCVDGWALNGNEWKWRRRLFAWEEELVAQCVGVLANFVLQGDVSDRWV
;
A
#
# COMPACT_ATOMS: atom_id res chain seq x y z
N MET A 1 -9.79 10.56 -20.40
CA MET A 1 -9.51 9.10 -20.43
C MET A 1 -8.01 8.80 -20.41
N VAL A 2 -7.16 9.35 -21.30
CA VAL A 2 -5.70 9.09 -21.25
C VAL A 2 -4.98 9.82 -20.09
N SER A 3 -5.55 10.91 -19.58
CA SER A 3 -5.00 11.72 -18.48
C SER A 3 -4.83 10.98 -17.15
N ASP A 4 -5.62 9.92 -16.93
CA ASP A 4 -5.74 9.26 -15.62
C ASP A 4 -4.84 8.01 -15.52
N PHE A 5 -4.13 7.68 -16.61
CA PHE A 5 -3.22 6.54 -16.68
C PHE A 5 -1.78 6.98 -16.45
N ARG A 6 -1.04 6.16 -15.70
CA ARG A 6 0.39 6.32 -15.47
C ARG A 6 1.16 5.45 -16.47
N PRO A 7 1.81 6.02 -17.50
CA PRO A 7 2.56 5.24 -18.47
C PRO A 7 3.80 4.61 -17.80
N ILE A 8 4.01 3.31 -18.01
CA ILE A 8 5.18 2.58 -17.51
C ILE A 8 6.05 2.22 -18.70
N ALA A 9 7.33 2.59 -18.66
CA ALA A 9 8.28 2.26 -19.72
C ALA A 9 8.87 0.86 -19.48
N LEU A 10 8.56 -0.09 -20.36
CA LEU A 10 9.21 -1.41 -20.35
C LEU A 10 10.52 -1.36 -21.13
N VAL A 11 11.60 -0.95 -20.47
CA VAL A 11 12.94 -0.90 -21.07
C VAL A 11 13.60 -2.29 -21.16
N SER A 12 14.49 -2.46 -22.15
CA SER A 12 15.22 -3.71 -22.38
C SER A 12 16.06 -4.13 -21.17
N SER A 13 16.23 -5.44 -20.98
CA SER A 13 16.98 -5.98 -19.84
C SER A 13 18.43 -5.51 -19.81
N ILE A 14 19.08 -5.38 -20.97
CA ILE A 14 20.46 -4.88 -21.09
C ILE A 14 20.54 -3.43 -20.61
N TYR A 15 19.62 -2.57 -21.08
CA TYR A 15 19.57 -1.18 -20.63
C TYR A 15 19.32 -1.09 -19.12
N LYS A 16 18.43 -1.92 -18.56
CA LYS A 16 18.16 -1.94 -17.10
C LYS A 16 19.42 -2.25 -16.29
N ILE A 17 20.28 -3.15 -16.77
CA ILE A 17 21.56 -3.45 -16.10
C ILE A 17 22.45 -2.20 -16.12
N LEU A 18 22.62 -1.57 -17.29
CA LEU A 18 23.43 -0.37 -17.44
C LEU A 18 22.90 0.78 -16.56
N SER A 19 21.60 1.08 -16.65
CA SER A 19 20.99 2.18 -15.89
C SER A 19 21.04 1.91 -14.39
N LYS A 20 20.94 0.64 -13.95
CA LYS A 20 21.14 0.27 -12.56
C LYS A 20 22.57 0.49 -12.07
N VAL A 21 23.58 0.18 -12.89
CA VAL A 21 24.99 0.45 -12.57
C VAL A 21 25.22 1.97 -12.41
N LEU A 22 24.69 2.77 -13.33
CA LEU A 22 24.78 4.23 -13.27
C LEU A 22 24.05 4.80 -12.05
N ALA A 23 22.81 4.34 -11.78
CA ALA A 23 22.04 4.73 -10.61
C ALA A 23 22.77 4.41 -9.29
N ASN A 24 23.40 3.24 -9.20
CA ASN A 24 24.16 2.85 -8.01
C ASN A 24 25.38 3.75 -7.78
N ARG A 25 26.04 4.24 -8.86
CA ARG A 25 27.13 5.22 -8.76
C ARG A 25 26.61 6.59 -8.32
N LEU A 26 25.54 7.08 -8.95
CA LEU A 26 24.93 8.36 -8.63
C LEU A 26 24.43 8.40 -7.17
N ARG A 27 23.85 7.30 -6.68
CA ARG A 27 23.39 7.16 -5.30
C ARG A 27 24.48 7.45 -4.26
N ASN A 28 25.75 7.23 -4.58
CA ASN A 28 26.84 7.48 -3.63
C ASN A 28 27.17 8.97 -3.48
N VAL A 29 26.81 9.81 -4.46
CA VAL A 29 27.12 11.25 -4.47
C VAL A 29 25.87 12.12 -4.33
N VAL A 30 24.68 11.58 -4.65
CA VAL A 30 23.43 12.36 -4.70
C VAL A 30 23.15 13.09 -3.38
N GLY A 31 23.39 12.44 -2.22
CA GLY A 31 23.16 13.05 -0.91
C GLY A 31 24.10 14.22 -0.57
N VAL A 32 25.21 14.38 -1.30
CA VAL A 32 26.16 15.49 -1.14
C VAL A 32 25.78 16.67 -2.03
N VAL A 33 25.17 16.41 -3.19
CA VAL A 33 24.86 17.45 -4.19
C VAL A 33 23.43 17.98 -4.10
N VAL A 34 22.54 17.29 -3.37
CA VAL A 34 21.16 17.74 -3.14
C VAL A 34 20.95 18.18 -1.70
N SER A 35 20.11 19.19 -1.52
CA SER A 35 19.80 19.80 -0.23
C SER A 35 19.23 18.80 0.78
N ASP A 36 19.47 19.04 2.07
CA ASP A 36 18.88 18.29 3.18
C ASP A 36 17.34 18.40 3.23
N ALA A 37 16.77 19.40 2.55
CA ALA A 37 15.32 19.52 2.39
C ALA A 37 14.70 18.41 1.53
N GLN A 38 15.49 17.71 0.71
CA GLN A 38 15.05 16.56 -0.09
C GLN A 38 15.23 15.25 0.68
N LEU A 39 14.13 14.55 0.98
CA LEU A 39 14.15 13.38 1.85
C LEU A 39 14.00 12.05 1.07
N ALA A 40 13.61 12.09 -0.20
CA ALA A 40 13.36 10.89 -0.98
C ALA A 40 14.63 10.27 -1.59
N PHE A 41 14.67 8.94 -1.64
CA PHE A 41 15.68 8.11 -2.33
C PHE A 41 17.15 8.32 -1.93
N ILE A 42 17.42 9.04 -0.83
CA ILE A 42 18.76 9.31 -0.33
C ILE A 42 19.04 8.42 0.88
N LYS A 43 20.22 7.79 0.89
CA LYS A 43 20.61 6.89 1.97
C LYS A 43 20.67 7.66 3.29
N GLY A 44 19.99 7.15 4.31
CA GLY A 44 19.97 7.74 5.65
C GLY A 44 18.83 8.74 5.88
N ARG A 45 18.11 9.17 4.82
CA ARG A 45 16.90 10.00 4.94
C ARG A 45 15.66 9.11 4.85
N GLN A 46 14.71 9.31 5.75
CA GLN A 46 13.49 8.52 5.83
C GLN A 46 12.26 9.36 5.49
N ILE A 47 11.24 8.71 4.93
CA ILE A 47 9.94 9.36 4.65
C ILE A 47 9.28 9.93 5.91
N LEU A 48 9.52 9.29 7.06
CA LEU A 48 8.96 9.70 8.35
C LEU A 48 9.58 11.01 8.85
N ASP A 49 10.81 11.35 8.44
CA ASP A 49 11.49 12.58 8.87
C ASP A 49 10.70 13.82 8.41
N GLY A 50 10.21 13.81 7.17
CA GLY A 50 9.43 14.92 6.62
C GLY A 50 8.07 15.08 7.31
N ILE A 51 7.45 13.95 7.69
CA ILE A 51 6.18 13.92 8.41
C ILE A 51 6.36 14.41 9.85
N LEU A 52 7.47 14.04 10.48
CA LEU A 52 7.85 14.52 11.80
C LEU A 52 8.00 16.03 11.81
N ILE A 53 8.83 16.56 10.90
CA ILE A 53 9.07 18.00 10.81
C ILE A 53 7.76 18.74 10.53
N ALA A 54 6.93 18.27 9.60
CA ALA A 54 5.65 18.89 9.28
C ALA A 54 4.67 18.90 10.47
N ASN A 55 4.59 17.82 11.26
CA ASN A 55 3.74 17.81 12.46
C ASN A 55 4.28 18.71 13.57
N GLU A 56 5.59 18.72 13.84
CA GLU A 56 6.18 19.60 14.85
C GLU A 56 5.99 21.08 14.50
N LEU A 57 6.04 21.43 13.21
CA LEU A 57 5.74 22.79 12.75
C LEU A 57 4.30 23.21 13.10
N VAL A 58 3.32 22.32 12.84
CA VAL A 58 1.92 22.59 13.18
C VAL A 58 1.70 22.63 14.68
N ASP A 59 2.33 21.74 15.43
CA ASP A 59 2.18 21.67 16.89
C ASP A 59 2.87 22.84 17.59
N ASP A 60 4.03 23.30 17.11
CA ASP A 60 4.68 24.54 17.57
C ASP A 60 3.78 25.75 17.29
N ALA A 61 3.17 25.83 16.10
CA ALA A 61 2.28 26.92 15.73
C ALA A 61 1.04 26.97 16.62
N LYS A 62 0.40 25.82 16.87
CA LYS A 62 -0.77 25.70 17.75
C LYS A 62 -0.43 26.04 19.20
N ARG A 63 0.66 25.48 19.74
CA ARG A 63 1.07 25.69 21.14
C ARG A 63 1.43 27.14 21.44
N ASN A 64 2.07 27.82 20.49
CA ASN A 64 2.55 29.18 20.68
C ASN A 64 1.67 30.24 20.01
N ALA A 65 0.49 29.86 19.50
CA ALA A 65 -0.41 30.74 18.75
C ALA A 65 0.30 31.53 17.61
N LYS A 66 1.22 30.87 16.90
CA LYS A 66 1.96 31.47 15.79
C LYS A 66 1.23 31.28 14.46
N ASP A 67 1.41 32.26 13.59
CA ASP A 67 0.88 32.27 12.24
C ASP A 67 1.69 31.36 11.30
N LEU A 68 1.11 30.24 10.89
CA LEU A 68 1.72 29.24 10.00
C LEU A 68 1.02 29.20 8.63
N LEU A 69 1.82 29.21 7.56
CA LEU A 69 1.43 28.92 6.19
C LEU A 69 2.02 27.58 5.76
N LEU A 70 1.15 26.66 5.33
CA LEU A 70 1.53 25.43 4.67
C LEU A 70 0.97 25.46 3.24
N PHE A 71 1.84 25.31 2.25
CA PHE A 71 1.47 25.31 0.84
C PHE A 71 1.97 24.03 0.18
N LYS A 72 1.05 23.11 -0.09
CA LYS A 72 1.35 21.85 -0.78
C LYS A 72 1.42 22.11 -2.29
N VAL A 73 2.52 21.70 -2.90
CA VAL A 73 2.74 21.72 -4.34
C VAL A 73 2.55 20.30 -4.86
N ASP A 74 1.80 20.17 -5.95
CA ASP A 74 1.57 18.91 -6.66
C ASP A 74 2.07 19.07 -8.11
N PHE A 75 3.08 18.30 -8.51
CA PHE A 75 3.62 18.40 -9.86
C PHE A 75 2.81 17.51 -10.80
N GLU A 76 2.09 18.12 -11.74
CA GLU A 76 1.43 17.35 -12.78
C GLU A 76 2.47 16.59 -13.61
N LYS A 77 2.38 15.26 -13.60
CA LYS A 77 3.23 14.34 -14.38
C LYS A 77 4.72 14.68 -14.25
N ALA A 78 5.21 14.80 -13.01
CA ALA A 78 6.54 15.30 -12.67
C ALA A 78 7.70 14.68 -13.48
N TYR A 79 7.65 13.37 -13.75
CA TYR A 79 8.67 12.68 -14.53
C TYR A 79 8.57 13.05 -16.02
N ASP A 80 7.36 13.12 -16.55
CA ASP A 80 7.10 13.28 -17.99
C ASP A 80 7.36 14.73 -18.45
N SER A 81 7.47 15.68 -17.52
CA SER A 81 7.65 17.11 -17.79
C SER A 81 9.09 17.62 -17.65
N VAL A 82 10.04 16.78 -17.21
CA VAL A 82 11.44 17.20 -17.02
C VAL A 82 12.09 17.58 -18.34
N ASP A 83 12.49 18.85 -18.45
CA ASP A 83 13.26 19.35 -19.58
C ASP A 83 14.73 18.87 -19.52
N TRP A 84 15.23 18.34 -20.63
CA TRP A 84 16.54 17.71 -20.70
C TRP A 84 17.69 18.71 -20.74
N ASP A 85 17.50 19.85 -21.36
CA ASP A 85 18.50 20.91 -21.43
C ASP A 85 18.67 21.55 -20.05
N TYR A 86 17.56 21.84 -19.36
CA TYR A 86 17.54 22.24 -17.97
C TYR A 86 18.26 21.24 -17.06
N LEU A 87 17.95 19.94 -17.18
CA LEU A 87 18.63 18.91 -16.39
C LEU A 87 20.14 18.90 -16.65
N ASN A 88 20.56 19.06 -17.91
CA ASN A 88 21.98 19.17 -18.24
C ASN A 88 22.63 20.42 -17.62
N GLU A 89 21.97 21.58 -17.68
CA GLU A 89 22.45 22.82 -17.05
C GLU A 89 22.60 22.67 -15.53
N VAL A 90 21.62 22.03 -14.86
CA VAL A 90 21.73 21.73 -13.42
C VAL A 90 22.94 20.85 -13.14
N MET A 91 23.15 19.77 -13.92
CA MET A 91 24.31 18.91 -13.76
C MET A 91 25.63 19.64 -14.01
N VAL A 92 25.67 20.60 -14.94
CA VAL A 92 26.84 21.49 -15.15
C VAL A 92 27.11 22.32 -13.90
N LYS A 93 26.08 22.93 -13.31
CA LYS A 93 26.21 23.73 -12.08
C LYS A 93 26.62 22.90 -10.86
N MET A 94 26.23 21.63 -10.82
CA MET A 94 26.67 20.66 -9.82
C MET A 94 28.05 20.06 -10.10
N ASN A 95 28.75 20.53 -11.13
CA ASN A 95 30.09 20.10 -11.51
C ASN A 95 30.20 18.62 -11.91
N PHE A 96 29.14 18.04 -12.48
CA PHE A 96 29.23 16.69 -13.06
C PHE A 96 30.11 16.70 -14.31
N PRO A 97 31.07 15.75 -14.44
CA PRO A 97 31.95 15.67 -15.61
C PRO A 97 31.18 15.57 -16.93
N SER A 98 31.74 16.15 -18.00
CA SER A 98 31.14 16.13 -19.34
C SER A 98 30.86 14.70 -19.82
N GLN A 99 31.76 13.76 -19.54
CA GLN A 99 31.57 12.34 -19.87
C GLN A 99 30.35 11.74 -19.17
N TRP A 100 30.16 12.03 -17.88
CA TRP A 100 29.00 11.56 -17.12
C TRP A 100 27.71 12.12 -17.69
N ARG A 101 27.68 13.43 -17.96
CA ARG A 101 26.53 14.10 -18.59
C ARG A 101 26.23 13.53 -19.97
N GLY A 102 27.25 13.18 -20.76
CA GLY A 102 27.10 12.49 -22.04
C GLY A 102 26.41 11.13 -21.91
N TRP A 103 26.76 10.34 -20.89
CA TRP A 103 26.06 9.08 -20.59
C TRP A 103 24.62 9.30 -20.16
N MET A 104 24.34 10.28 -19.29
CA MET A 104 22.97 10.61 -18.90
C MET A 104 22.15 11.00 -20.13
N LYS A 105 22.71 11.89 -20.98
CA LYS A 105 22.11 12.33 -22.25
C LYS A 105 21.74 11.14 -23.13
N ALA A 106 22.67 10.19 -23.31
CA ALA A 106 22.41 8.96 -24.06
C ALA A 106 21.29 8.11 -23.41
N CYS A 107 21.26 7.99 -22.08
CA CYS A 107 20.22 7.23 -21.40
C CYS A 107 18.82 7.81 -21.56
N VAL A 108 18.64 9.14 -21.51
CA VAL A 108 17.32 9.78 -21.62
C VAL A 108 16.91 10.11 -23.06
N MET A 109 17.80 10.70 -23.86
CA MET A 109 17.44 11.34 -25.13
C MET A 109 17.40 10.40 -26.33
N THR A 110 17.91 9.17 -26.24
CA THR A 110 17.91 8.23 -27.37
C THR A 110 16.71 7.29 -27.38
N ALA A 111 15.72 7.47 -26.51
CA ALA A 111 14.51 6.63 -26.58
C ALA A 111 13.55 7.13 -27.66
N SER A 112 13.02 6.16 -28.41
CA SER A 112 11.75 6.24 -29.09
C SER A 112 10.68 5.42 -28.33
N ALA A 113 9.42 5.68 -28.65
CA ALA A 113 8.30 4.85 -28.24
C ALA A 113 7.32 4.63 -29.40
N SER A 114 6.54 3.57 -29.30
CA SER A 114 5.40 3.26 -30.17
C SER A 114 4.17 2.99 -29.29
N VAL A 115 2.98 3.32 -29.77
CA VAL A 115 1.72 2.96 -29.09
C VAL A 115 1.19 1.66 -29.70
N LEU A 116 0.75 0.71 -28.86
CA LEU A 116 0.06 -0.48 -29.36
C LEU A 116 -1.42 -0.16 -29.56
N VAL A 117 -1.88 -0.17 -30.81
CA VAL A 117 -3.29 -0.04 -31.18
C VAL A 117 -3.78 -1.39 -31.67
N ASN A 118 -4.76 -1.98 -30.97
CA ASN A 118 -5.29 -3.33 -31.25
C ASN A 118 -4.18 -4.41 -31.32
N GLY A 119 -3.16 -4.30 -30.48
CA GLY A 119 -2.03 -5.25 -30.43
C GLY A 119 -0.95 -5.04 -31.49
N SER A 120 -1.12 -4.08 -32.41
CA SER A 120 -0.12 -3.72 -33.42
C SER A 120 0.59 -2.41 -33.04
N PRO A 121 1.91 -2.32 -33.16
CA PRO A 121 2.65 -1.08 -32.90
C PRO A 121 2.38 -0.04 -33.98
N THR A 122 2.18 1.20 -33.57
CA THR A 122 2.26 2.37 -34.46
C THR A 122 3.71 2.66 -34.85
N ASP A 123 3.90 3.64 -35.72
CA ASP A 123 5.21 4.21 -36.00
C ASP A 123 5.89 4.68 -34.69
N GLU A 124 7.21 4.52 -34.66
CA GLU A 124 8.03 5.01 -33.57
C GLU A 124 8.14 6.53 -33.63
N PHE A 125 8.03 7.17 -32.45
CA PHE A 125 8.27 8.60 -32.29
C PHE A 125 9.33 8.84 -31.19
N PRO A 126 10.21 9.84 -31.36
CA PRO A 126 11.18 10.20 -30.33
C PRO A 126 10.49 10.92 -29.16
N PHE A 127 11.07 10.83 -27.97
CA PHE A 127 10.71 11.72 -26.87
C PHE A 127 11.44 13.06 -27.00
N GLU A 128 10.79 14.15 -26.56
CA GLU A 128 11.40 15.49 -26.52
C GLU A 128 11.77 15.92 -25.11
N ARG A 129 11.16 15.29 -24.09
CA ARG A 129 11.37 15.58 -22.68
C ARG A 129 10.96 14.40 -21.81
N GLY A 130 11.27 14.50 -20.52
CA GLY A 130 10.80 13.61 -19.47
C GLY A 130 11.75 12.46 -19.13
N LEU A 131 11.45 11.80 -18.03
CA LEU A 131 12.22 10.70 -17.46
C LEU A 131 11.37 9.42 -17.47
N ARG A 132 11.99 8.29 -17.81
CA ARG A 132 11.29 7.02 -17.96
C ARG A 132 10.83 6.48 -16.61
N GLN A 133 9.53 6.26 -16.45
CA GLN A 133 8.99 5.64 -15.25
C GLN A 133 9.29 4.14 -15.23
N GLY A 134 9.90 3.68 -14.14
CA GLY A 134 10.38 2.30 -13.99
C GLY A 134 11.86 2.09 -14.31
N ASP A 135 12.56 3.12 -14.81
CA ASP A 135 14.01 3.10 -14.96
C ASP A 135 14.70 3.38 -13.61
N PRO A 136 15.63 2.52 -13.14
CA PRO A 136 16.42 2.75 -11.93
C PRO A 136 17.13 4.12 -11.83
N LEU A 137 17.48 4.73 -12.96
CA LEU A 137 18.22 6.00 -13.00
C LEU A 137 17.31 7.23 -12.84
N SER A 138 16.10 7.18 -13.41
CA SER A 138 15.16 8.29 -13.45
C SER A 138 14.87 8.95 -12.10
N PRO A 139 14.64 8.22 -10.99
CA PRO A 139 14.38 8.87 -9.70
C PRO A 139 15.51 9.81 -9.26
N PHE A 140 16.76 9.43 -9.50
CA PHE A 140 17.90 10.25 -9.10
C PHE A 140 18.07 11.48 -10.00
N LEU A 141 17.85 11.33 -11.32
CA LEU A 141 17.85 12.47 -12.24
C LEU A 141 16.74 13.47 -11.91
N PHE A 142 15.57 12.96 -11.49
CA PHE A 142 14.49 13.81 -11.00
C PHE A 142 14.91 14.61 -9.76
N LEU A 143 15.63 13.99 -8.80
CA LEU A 143 16.15 14.72 -7.64
C LEU A 143 17.07 15.87 -8.03
N LEU A 144 17.94 15.66 -9.03
CA LEU A 144 18.81 16.72 -9.53
C LEU A 144 17.98 17.86 -10.14
N ALA A 145 17.01 17.54 -11.00
CA ALA A 145 16.11 18.55 -11.57
C ALA A 145 15.33 19.33 -10.48
N ALA A 146 14.83 18.62 -9.47
CA ALA A 146 14.09 19.19 -8.35
C ALA A 146 14.93 20.10 -7.45
N GLU A 147 16.26 19.94 -7.42
CA GLU A 147 17.18 20.79 -6.65
C GLU A 147 17.07 22.26 -7.06
N GLY A 148 16.71 22.57 -8.31
CA GLY A 148 16.48 23.95 -8.73
C GLY A 148 15.39 24.65 -7.92
N LEU A 149 14.36 23.92 -7.46
CA LEU A 149 13.35 24.49 -6.56
C LEU A 149 13.95 24.83 -5.20
N ASN A 150 14.80 23.97 -4.63
CA ASN A 150 15.51 24.27 -3.40
C ASN A 150 16.38 25.54 -3.54
N VAL A 151 17.11 25.67 -4.65
CA VAL A 151 17.95 26.84 -4.95
C VAL A 151 17.10 28.12 -5.03
N LEU A 152 15.95 28.05 -5.72
CA LEU A 152 15.00 29.16 -5.83
C LEU A 152 14.43 29.55 -4.45
N MET A 153 13.94 28.59 -3.68
CA MET A 153 13.42 28.84 -2.33
C MET A 153 14.50 29.45 -1.43
N SER A 154 15.72 28.93 -1.48
CA SER A 154 16.85 29.47 -0.72
C SER A 154 17.17 30.91 -1.12
N ALA A 155 17.14 31.23 -2.42
CA ALA A 155 17.34 32.59 -2.90
C ALA A 155 16.21 33.54 -2.44
N MET A 156 14.96 33.10 -2.48
CA MET A 156 13.82 33.90 -2.00
C MET A 156 13.91 34.19 -0.50
N VAL A 157 14.35 33.21 0.30
CA VAL A 157 14.59 33.41 1.74
C VAL A 157 15.75 34.38 1.99
N ARG A 158 16.89 34.20 1.30
CA ARG A 158 18.05 35.09 1.44
C ARG A 158 17.73 36.54 1.06
N ASN A 159 16.94 36.74 0.01
CA ASN A 159 16.56 38.06 -0.48
C ASN A 159 15.37 38.66 0.28
N GLY A 160 14.87 38.00 1.34
CA GLY A 160 13.74 38.47 2.14
C GLY A 160 12.40 38.47 1.41
N SER A 161 12.32 37.88 0.21
CA SER A 161 11.07 37.76 -0.56
C SER A 161 10.14 36.69 0.01
N PHE A 162 10.68 35.73 0.75
CA PHE A 162 9.92 34.71 1.46
C PHE A 162 10.41 34.56 2.90
N ILE A 163 9.50 34.62 3.87
CA ILE A 163 9.81 34.51 5.29
C ILE A 163 9.55 33.06 5.74
N PRO A 164 10.60 32.27 6.04
CA PRO A 164 10.46 30.89 6.47
C PRO A 164 9.84 30.80 7.87
N TYR A 165 9.27 29.66 8.21
CA TYR A 165 8.79 29.41 9.56
C TYR A 165 9.97 29.05 10.48
N ARG A 166 9.97 29.54 11.73
CA ARG A 166 11.04 29.29 12.70
C ARG A 166 10.50 28.56 13.93
N VAL A 167 11.10 27.41 14.24
CA VAL A 167 10.82 26.58 15.42
C VAL A 167 11.97 26.71 16.41
N GLY A 168 11.66 26.69 17.71
CA GLY A 168 12.65 26.70 18.79
C GLY A 168 12.86 28.08 19.42
N SER A 169 13.16 28.08 20.72
CA SER A 169 13.43 29.27 21.53
C SER A 169 14.92 29.66 21.52
N ASN A 170 15.80 28.72 21.91
CA ASN A 170 17.24 28.97 22.06
C ASN A 170 18.06 28.65 20.80
N ILE A 171 17.66 27.62 20.06
CA ILE A 171 18.23 27.26 18.76
C ILE A 171 17.09 27.28 17.76
N SER A 172 17.04 28.32 16.94
CA SER A 172 15.98 28.47 15.96
C SER A 172 16.31 27.71 14.69
N VAL A 173 15.47 26.75 14.31
CA VAL A 173 15.53 26.08 13.01
C VAL A 173 14.54 26.76 12.07
N SER A 174 15.02 27.25 10.92
CA SER A 174 14.17 27.82 9.88
C SER A 174 13.81 26.77 8.83
N VAL A 175 12.52 26.56 8.61
CA VAL A 175 12.00 25.65 7.58
C VAL A 175 11.24 26.47 6.55
N SER A 176 11.69 26.41 5.29
CA SER A 176 11.05 27.05 4.14
C SER A 176 10.33 26.06 3.23
N HIS A 177 10.81 24.82 3.19
CA HIS A 177 10.25 23.76 2.36
C HIS A 177 10.71 22.37 2.83
N LEU A 178 9.92 21.36 2.50
CA LEU A 178 10.22 19.94 2.63
C LEU A 178 9.87 19.26 1.31
N GLN A 179 10.77 18.44 0.77
CA GLN A 179 10.55 17.71 -0.47
C GLN A 179 10.69 16.21 -0.24
N PHE A 180 9.78 15.44 -0.82
CA PHE A 180 9.91 14.00 -0.95
C PHE A 180 9.65 13.65 -2.42
N ALA A 181 10.71 13.64 -3.21
CA ALA A 181 10.63 13.61 -4.66
C ALA A 181 9.75 14.75 -5.18
N ASP A 182 8.63 14.43 -5.81
CA ASP A 182 7.64 15.37 -6.35
C ASP A 182 6.73 15.96 -5.25
N ASP A 183 6.44 15.24 -4.16
CA ASP A 183 5.65 15.79 -3.06
C ASP A 183 6.42 16.92 -2.33
N THR A 184 6.06 18.17 -2.60
CA THR A 184 6.70 19.36 -2.00
C THR A 184 5.73 20.11 -1.09
N LEU A 185 6.19 20.41 0.13
CA LEU A 185 5.48 21.23 1.10
C LEU A 185 6.29 22.49 1.39
N LEU A 186 5.80 23.65 0.97
CA LEU A 186 6.38 24.94 1.32
C LEU A 186 5.83 25.40 2.67
N VAL A 187 6.70 25.98 3.49
CA VAL A 187 6.42 26.32 4.89
C VAL A 187 6.88 27.75 5.14
N GLY A 188 6.01 28.59 5.69
CA GLY A 188 6.35 29.98 5.98
C GLY A 188 5.46 30.60 7.04
N VAL A 189 5.73 31.86 7.37
CA VAL A 189 4.80 32.67 8.17
C VAL A 189 3.55 32.98 7.35
N LYS A 190 2.36 32.94 7.97
CA LYS A 190 1.12 33.35 7.31
C LYS A 190 1.12 34.85 7.06
N SER A 191 1.48 35.25 5.83
CA SER A 191 1.48 36.64 5.41
C SER A 191 1.13 36.79 3.93
N TRP A 192 0.53 37.92 3.56
CA TRP A 192 0.28 38.26 2.15
C TRP A 192 1.58 38.43 1.35
N ALA A 193 2.71 38.72 2.00
CA ALA A 193 4.01 38.75 1.35
C ALA A 193 4.40 37.34 0.88
N ASN A 194 4.33 36.35 1.77
CA ASN A 194 4.61 34.95 1.41
C ASN A 194 3.62 34.41 0.36
N VAL A 195 2.33 34.70 0.50
CA VAL A 195 1.33 34.28 -0.50
C VAL A 195 1.63 34.91 -1.87
N ARG A 196 2.07 36.17 -1.92
CA ARG A 196 2.47 36.84 -3.17
C ARG A 196 3.76 36.28 -3.75
N ALA A 197 4.74 35.95 -2.92
CA ALA A 197 5.98 35.31 -3.36
C ALA A 197 5.71 33.94 -4.01
N LEU A 198 4.70 33.23 -3.52
CA LEU A 198 4.24 31.97 -4.11
C LEU A 198 3.24 32.15 -5.26
N LYS A 199 2.82 33.38 -5.59
CA LYS A 199 1.79 33.66 -6.60
C LYS A 199 2.15 33.18 -8.01
N PRO A 200 3.42 33.24 -8.49
CA PRO A 200 3.77 32.60 -9.76
C PRO A 200 3.43 31.11 -9.77
N ALA A 201 3.71 30.39 -8.66
CA ALA A 201 3.31 29.00 -8.50
C ALA A 201 1.78 28.84 -8.34
N ALA A 202 1.12 29.68 -7.53
CA ALA A 202 -0.31 29.57 -7.25
C ALA A 202 -1.22 29.93 -8.44
N SER A 203 -0.78 30.86 -9.31
CA SER A 203 -1.54 31.32 -10.49
C SER A 203 -1.58 30.28 -11.61
N VAL A 204 -0.56 29.42 -11.70
CA VAL A 204 -0.52 28.28 -12.64
C VAL A 204 -1.33 27.08 -12.11
N MET A 205 -1.53 26.98 -10.79
CA MET A 205 -1.89 25.72 -10.13
C MET A 205 -3.34 25.62 -9.61
N HIS A 206 -4.25 26.55 -9.93
CA HIS A 206 -5.66 26.52 -9.49
C HIS A 206 -5.86 26.10 -8.01
N CYS A 207 -5.01 26.58 -7.10
CA CYS A 207 -4.91 26.03 -5.75
C CYS A 207 -6.20 26.24 -4.94
N LYS A 208 -6.61 25.20 -4.20
CA LYS A 208 -7.74 25.24 -3.25
C LYS A 208 -7.25 25.54 -1.84
N HIS A 209 -8.05 26.26 -1.04
CA HIS A 209 -7.81 26.40 0.39
C HIS A 209 -8.02 25.06 1.08
N GLY A 210 -7.03 24.61 1.86
CA GLY A 210 -7.11 23.37 2.64
C GLY A 210 -7.38 23.64 4.13
N CYS A 211 -7.80 22.60 4.85
CA CYS A 211 -7.96 22.61 6.30
C CYS A 211 -7.07 21.54 6.94
N LEU A 212 -6.62 21.78 8.17
CA LEU A 212 -6.01 20.74 9.00
C LEU A 212 -7.10 19.85 9.61
N PRO A 213 -6.86 18.53 9.77
CA PRO A 213 -5.70 17.80 9.26
C PRO A 213 -5.82 17.49 7.76
N PHE A 214 -4.68 17.42 7.06
CA PHE A 214 -4.60 16.94 5.67
C PHE A 214 -3.56 15.82 5.53
N LEU A 215 -3.63 15.03 4.46
CA LEU A 215 -2.67 13.94 4.21
C LEU A 215 -1.41 14.46 3.52
N TYR A 216 -0.25 14.18 4.10
CA TYR A 216 1.08 14.38 3.52
C TYR A 216 1.86 13.07 3.61
N LEU A 217 2.41 12.61 2.48
CA LEU A 217 3.13 11.33 2.37
C LEU A 217 2.34 10.12 2.91
N GLY A 218 1.01 10.21 2.91
CA GLY A 218 0.11 9.16 3.38
C GLY A 218 -0.21 9.18 4.88
N LEU A 219 0.29 10.15 5.64
CA LEU A 219 -0.06 10.38 7.05
C LEU A 219 -0.75 11.73 7.26
N PRO A 220 -1.70 11.84 8.21
CA PRO A 220 -2.35 13.10 8.55
C PRO A 220 -1.38 14.05 9.27
N ILE A 221 -1.35 15.31 8.85
CA ILE A 221 -0.60 16.38 9.48
C ILE A 221 -1.53 17.21 10.36
N GLY A 222 -1.14 17.45 11.61
CA GLY A 222 -1.86 18.34 12.54
C GLY A 222 -3.19 17.79 13.07
N GLY A 223 -3.39 16.47 13.01
CA GLY A 223 -4.58 15.80 13.52
C GLY A 223 -4.39 15.22 14.92
N ASP A 224 -5.48 14.99 15.64
CA ASP A 224 -5.46 14.40 16.98
C ASP A 224 -5.65 12.87 16.91
N SER A 225 -4.59 12.11 17.17
CA SER A 225 -4.61 10.64 17.15
C SER A 225 -5.49 10.01 18.23
N ARG A 226 -5.98 10.78 19.20
CA ARG A 226 -6.92 10.30 20.23
C ARG A 226 -8.35 10.15 19.68
N ILE A 227 -8.67 10.83 18.59
CA ILE A 227 -10.02 10.88 18.00
C ILE A 227 -10.16 9.82 16.92
N ILE A 228 -11.32 9.16 16.85
CA ILE A 228 -11.56 8.08 15.87
C ILE A 228 -11.51 8.57 14.41
N GLN A 229 -11.98 9.79 14.13
CA GLN A 229 -12.00 10.36 12.78
C GLN A 229 -10.60 10.49 12.17
N PHE A 230 -9.57 10.71 13.00
CA PHE A 230 -8.18 10.74 12.57
C PHE A 230 -7.73 9.43 11.90
N TRP A 231 -8.25 8.30 12.36
CA TRP A 231 -7.90 6.96 11.87
C TRP A 231 -8.74 6.53 10.66
N LYS A 232 -9.74 7.33 10.26
CA LYS A 232 -10.63 7.01 9.14
C LYS A 232 -9.87 6.71 7.83
N PRO A 233 -8.84 7.48 7.42
CA PRO A 233 -8.09 7.16 6.20
C PRO A 233 -7.40 5.79 6.24
N LEU A 234 -6.90 5.37 7.41
CA LEU A 234 -6.33 4.05 7.61
C LEU A 234 -7.40 2.97 7.48
N LEU A 235 -8.54 3.15 8.15
CA LEU A 235 -9.66 2.21 8.11
C LEU A 235 -10.21 2.06 6.68
N ASP A 236 -10.38 3.17 5.96
CA ASP A 236 -10.84 3.16 4.57
C ASP A 236 -9.82 2.45 3.66
N LYS A 237 -8.51 2.59 3.91
CA LYS A 237 -7.45 1.88 3.18
C LYS A 237 -7.47 0.37 3.44
N ILE A 238 -7.66 -0.04 4.70
CA ILE A 238 -7.83 -1.46 5.07
C ILE A 238 -9.08 -2.01 4.40
N HIS A 239 -10.21 -1.30 4.51
CA HIS A 239 -11.46 -1.70 3.92
C HIS A 239 -11.34 -1.86 2.40
N LYS A 240 -10.81 -0.86 1.69
CA LYS A 240 -10.57 -0.92 0.23
C LYS A 240 -9.66 -2.08 -0.18
N ARG A 241 -8.64 -2.39 0.63
CA ARG A 241 -7.75 -3.54 0.41
C ARG A 241 -8.44 -4.87 0.70
N LEU A 242 -9.49 -4.94 1.50
CA LEU A 242 -10.24 -6.17 1.77
C LEU A 242 -11.42 -6.35 0.80
N THR A 243 -12.06 -5.27 0.37
CA THR A 243 -13.22 -5.30 -0.55
C THR A 243 -12.85 -5.47 -2.01
N GLY A 244 -11.63 -5.09 -2.41
CA GLY A 244 -11.16 -5.25 -3.79
C GLY A 244 -11.03 -6.71 -4.27
N TRP A 245 -11.23 -7.69 -3.40
CA TRP A 245 -11.05 -9.10 -3.73
C TRP A 245 -12.37 -9.79 -4.05
N LYS A 246 -12.39 -10.54 -5.16
CA LYS A 246 -13.46 -11.50 -5.43
C LYS A 246 -13.30 -12.67 -4.45
N CYS A 247 -13.91 -12.56 -3.27
CA CYS A 247 -13.91 -13.61 -2.24
C CYS A 247 -14.25 -15.00 -2.79
N LYS A 248 -15.01 -15.07 -3.89
CA LYS A 248 -15.37 -16.31 -4.60
C LYS A 248 -14.17 -17.15 -5.09
N ASN A 249 -13.00 -16.55 -5.36
CA ASN A 249 -11.87 -17.25 -5.98
C ASN A 249 -10.74 -17.63 -5.01
N LEU A 250 -10.87 -17.30 -3.72
CA LEU A 250 -9.86 -17.58 -2.70
C LEU A 250 -10.33 -18.69 -1.77
N SER A 251 -9.48 -19.71 -1.60
CA SER A 251 -9.64 -20.74 -0.57
C SER A 251 -9.64 -20.11 0.82
N PHE A 252 -10.14 -20.86 1.80
CA PHE A 252 -10.13 -20.45 3.21
C PHE A 252 -8.74 -19.99 3.69
N GLY A 253 -7.71 -20.81 3.44
CA GLY A 253 -6.33 -20.47 3.76
C GLY A 253 -5.86 -19.20 3.07
N GLY A 254 -6.23 -18.99 1.80
CA GLY A 254 -5.93 -17.77 1.06
C GLY A 254 -6.57 -16.51 1.67
N ARG A 255 -7.82 -16.59 2.11
CA ARG A 255 -8.52 -15.48 2.80
C ARG A 255 -7.89 -15.16 4.14
N LEU A 256 -7.50 -16.18 4.92
CA LEU A 256 -6.84 -15.99 6.22
C LEU A 256 -5.46 -15.35 6.06
N VAL A 257 -4.66 -15.84 5.11
CA VAL A 257 -3.35 -15.26 4.79
C VAL A 257 -3.48 -13.82 4.34
N LEU A 258 -4.48 -13.52 3.48
CA LEU A 258 -4.76 -12.17 3.02
C LEU A 258 -5.15 -11.25 4.19
N LEU A 259 -6.08 -11.66 5.04
CA LEU A 259 -6.53 -10.88 6.19
C LEU A 259 -5.38 -10.60 7.15
N LYS A 260 -4.57 -11.62 7.48
CA LYS A 260 -3.36 -11.45 8.29
C LYS A 260 -2.34 -10.54 7.62
N SER A 261 -2.13 -10.64 6.32
CA SER A 261 -1.20 -9.79 5.56
C SER A 261 -1.64 -8.33 5.55
N VAL A 262 -2.92 -8.04 5.32
CA VAL A 262 -3.46 -6.68 5.28
C VAL A 262 -3.45 -6.05 6.67
N LEU A 263 -3.97 -6.75 7.68
CA LEU A 263 -4.06 -6.21 9.05
C LEU A 263 -2.70 -6.10 9.75
N SER A 264 -1.70 -6.88 9.34
CA SER A 264 -0.34 -6.78 9.88
C SER A 264 0.50 -5.70 9.22
N SER A 265 0.33 -5.45 7.92
CA SER A 265 1.21 -4.54 7.16
C SER A 265 0.66 -3.13 6.98
N VAL A 266 -0.64 -2.98 6.70
CA VAL A 266 -1.24 -1.68 6.36
C VAL A 266 -1.21 -0.70 7.55
N PRO A 267 -1.52 -1.11 8.79
CA PRO A 267 -1.47 -0.21 9.94
C PRO A 267 -0.05 0.21 10.34
N VAL A 268 0.98 -0.58 10.03
CA VAL A 268 2.36 -0.36 10.52
C VAL A 268 2.85 1.03 10.16
N TYR A 269 2.53 1.54 8.98
CA TYR A 269 2.96 2.87 8.57
C TYR A 269 2.37 3.98 9.47
N PHE A 270 1.07 3.92 9.77
CA PHE A 270 0.44 4.86 10.70
C PHE A 270 0.97 4.70 12.13
N LEU A 271 1.15 3.45 12.58
CA LEU A 271 1.58 3.13 13.94
C LEU A 271 3.06 3.37 14.19
N SER A 272 3.87 3.47 13.13
CA SER A 272 5.28 3.87 13.22
C SER A 272 5.44 5.31 13.72
N PHE A 273 4.39 6.13 13.57
CA PHE A 273 4.39 7.53 13.95
C PHE A 273 3.36 7.85 15.05
N PHE A 274 2.13 7.34 14.93
CA PHE A 274 1.04 7.65 15.86
C PHE A 274 0.76 6.50 16.81
N LYS A 275 0.67 6.81 18.10
CA LYS A 275 0.19 5.87 19.11
C LYS A 275 -1.33 5.72 19.00
N ALA A 276 -1.80 4.53 18.68
CA ALA A 276 -3.23 4.21 18.72
C ALA A 276 -3.76 4.24 20.17
N PRO A 277 -4.93 4.84 20.42
CA PRO A 277 -5.53 4.84 21.75
C PRO A 277 -5.91 3.40 22.16
N SER A 278 -5.24 2.87 23.18
CA SER A 278 -5.43 1.50 23.71
C SER A 278 -6.87 1.24 24.17
N GLY A 279 -7.56 2.29 24.63
CA GLY A 279 -8.96 2.26 25.02
C GLY A 279 -9.94 2.32 23.84
N SER A 280 -9.52 2.49 22.60
CA SER A 280 -10.47 2.59 21.48
C SER A 280 -11.04 1.23 21.06
N SER A 281 -12.35 1.18 20.86
CA SER A 281 -13.07 -0.04 20.46
C SER A 281 -12.59 -0.59 19.13
N TRP A 282 -12.33 0.28 18.15
CA TRP A 282 -11.84 -0.11 16.83
C TRP A 282 -10.44 -0.75 16.89
N TRP A 283 -9.51 -0.18 17.66
CA TRP A 283 -8.15 -0.71 17.79
C TRP A 283 -8.13 -2.02 18.55
N ARG A 284 -9.00 -2.15 19.57
CA ARG A 284 -9.22 -3.42 20.28
C ARG A 284 -9.82 -4.47 19.35
N ALA A 285 -10.83 -4.13 18.55
CA ALA A 285 -11.43 -5.06 17.59
C ALA A 285 -10.40 -5.52 16.54
N LEU A 286 -9.63 -4.59 15.98
CA LEU A 286 -8.59 -4.90 15.00
C LEU A 286 -7.50 -5.79 15.60
N ASN A 287 -7.07 -5.52 16.83
CA ASN A 287 -6.11 -6.39 17.53
C ASN A 287 -6.71 -7.75 17.88
N LYS A 288 -7.97 -7.84 18.31
CA LYS A 288 -8.65 -9.12 18.54
C LYS A 288 -8.68 -9.98 17.27
N VAL A 289 -9.01 -9.37 16.13
CA VAL A 289 -8.99 -10.06 14.83
C VAL A 289 -7.57 -10.47 14.43
N ARG A 290 -6.58 -9.59 14.65
CA ARG A 290 -5.16 -9.86 14.36
C ARG A 290 -4.57 -10.97 15.24
N SER A 291 -4.90 -10.97 16.53
CA SER A 291 -4.31 -11.85 17.55
C SER A 291 -5.15 -13.08 17.87
N GLY A 292 -6.39 -13.18 17.38
CA GLY A 292 -7.32 -14.27 17.71
C GLY A 292 -7.65 -14.34 19.21
N HIS A 293 -7.77 -13.19 19.88
CA HIS A 293 -7.84 -13.13 21.34
C HIS A 293 -9.05 -13.87 21.92
N GLY A 294 -8.81 -14.77 22.89
CA GLY A 294 -9.85 -15.54 23.61
C GLY A 294 -9.99 -17.00 23.18
N LEU A 295 -9.23 -17.45 22.18
CA LEU A 295 -9.26 -18.83 21.70
C LEU A 295 -7.82 -19.33 21.58
N ILE A 296 -7.56 -20.50 22.19
CA ILE A 296 -6.23 -21.14 22.26
C ILE A 296 -5.72 -21.54 20.85
N ASP A 297 -6.63 -21.64 19.86
CA ASP A 297 -6.34 -22.17 18.52
C ASP A 297 -6.14 -21.05 17.46
N PRO A 298 -5.03 -21.05 16.70
CA PRO A 298 -4.83 -20.19 15.52
C PRO A 298 -5.88 -20.35 14.40
N ARG A 299 -6.81 -21.31 14.50
CA ARG A 299 -7.93 -21.59 13.58
C ARG A 299 -9.27 -21.00 14.01
N TRP A 300 -9.32 -20.12 15.01
CA TRP A 300 -10.56 -19.49 15.50
C TRP A 300 -11.49 -18.92 14.40
N LEU A 301 -10.92 -18.34 13.34
CA LEU A 301 -11.68 -17.79 12.22
C LEU A 301 -12.26 -18.90 11.31
N ALA A 302 -11.64 -20.08 11.25
CA ALA A 302 -12.16 -21.26 10.56
C ALA A 302 -13.36 -21.86 11.29
N ASP A 303 -13.31 -21.86 12.62
CA ASP A 303 -14.34 -22.45 13.48
C ASP A 303 -15.60 -21.57 13.60
N ASN A 304 -15.52 -20.29 13.24
CA ASN A 304 -16.64 -19.34 13.30
C ASN A 304 -17.19 -18.96 11.91
N ILE A 305 -16.61 -19.50 10.83
CA ILE A 305 -17.11 -19.33 9.47
C ILE A 305 -17.72 -20.66 9.06
N VAL A 306 -19.05 -20.69 9.00
CA VAL A 306 -19.81 -21.91 8.73
C VAL A 306 -20.29 -21.88 7.29
N ARG A 307 -20.19 -23.02 6.63
CA ARG A 307 -20.79 -23.21 5.33
C ARG A 307 -22.27 -23.50 5.54
N GLN A 308 -23.10 -22.53 5.19
CA GLN A 308 -24.52 -22.78 5.06
C GLN A 308 -24.74 -23.53 3.75
N ILE A 309 -25.05 -24.82 3.88
CA ILE A 309 -25.28 -25.69 2.76
C ILE A 309 -26.66 -25.44 2.17
N GLY A 310 -26.69 -25.34 0.84
CA GLY A 310 -27.91 -25.46 0.06
C GLY A 310 -27.89 -26.81 -0.67
N ASP A 311 -27.39 -26.81 -1.90
CA ASP A 311 -27.31 -27.99 -2.78
C ASP A 311 -26.15 -28.94 -2.43
N GLY A 312 -25.18 -28.51 -1.61
CA GLY A 312 -24.07 -29.32 -1.10
C GLY A 312 -22.97 -29.61 -2.12
N ARG A 313 -23.10 -29.18 -3.37
CA ARG A 313 -22.22 -29.58 -4.48
C ARG A 313 -20.83 -28.99 -4.39
N THR A 314 -20.73 -27.83 -3.77
CA THR A 314 -19.47 -27.10 -3.66
C THR A 314 -18.83 -27.26 -2.29
N THR A 315 -19.53 -27.90 -1.35
CA THR A 315 -19.11 -28.10 0.04
C THR A 315 -18.41 -29.44 0.21
N SER A 316 -17.20 -29.44 0.75
CA SER A 316 -16.42 -30.65 1.00
C SER A 316 -16.94 -31.34 2.27
N PHE A 317 -17.29 -32.62 2.16
CA PHE A 317 -17.88 -33.39 3.26
C PHE A 317 -16.98 -33.44 4.49
N TRP A 318 -15.69 -33.74 4.30
CA TRP A 318 -14.74 -33.93 5.40
C TRP A 318 -14.15 -32.62 5.95
N VAL A 319 -13.80 -31.70 5.06
CA VAL A 319 -12.86 -30.60 5.36
C VAL A 319 -13.55 -29.28 5.66
N ASP A 320 -14.75 -29.03 5.13
CA ASP A 320 -15.46 -27.78 5.37
C ASP A 320 -16.23 -27.80 6.72
N CYS A 321 -16.35 -26.65 7.38
CA CYS A 321 -17.16 -26.46 8.57
C CYS A 321 -18.64 -26.28 8.19
N TRP A 322 -19.41 -27.35 8.09
CA TRP A 322 -20.84 -27.25 7.72
C TRP A 322 -21.80 -27.86 8.74
N LEU A 323 -21.27 -28.38 9.84
CA LEU A 323 -22.01 -28.93 10.99
C LEU A 323 -21.56 -28.20 12.25
N GLU A 324 -22.40 -28.21 13.29
CA GLU A 324 -22.10 -27.58 14.60
C GLU A 324 -20.87 -28.19 15.28
N VAL A 325 -20.55 -29.45 14.99
CA VAL A 325 -19.34 -30.13 15.48
C VAL A 325 -18.04 -29.65 14.79
N GLY A 326 -18.16 -28.78 13.79
CA GLY A 326 -17.07 -28.35 12.91
C GLY A 326 -16.77 -29.37 11.81
N PRO A 327 -15.55 -29.35 11.21
CA PRO A 327 -15.19 -30.27 10.14
C PRO A 327 -15.18 -31.71 10.63
N LEU A 328 -15.81 -32.62 9.87
CA LEU A 328 -15.82 -34.05 10.19
C LEU A 328 -14.41 -34.65 10.22
N ALA A 329 -13.48 -34.14 9.41
CA ALA A 329 -12.07 -34.52 9.43
C ALA A 329 -11.39 -34.27 10.78
N ARG A 330 -11.94 -33.35 11.59
CA ARG A 330 -11.45 -33.08 12.94
C ARG A 330 -12.23 -33.88 13.97
N ALA A 331 -13.56 -33.79 13.95
CA ALA A 331 -14.43 -34.46 14.92
C ALA A 331 -14.25 -35.98 14.86
N PHE A 332 -14.01 -36.53 13.66
CA PHE A 332 -13.80 -37.95 13.40
C PHE A 332 -12.48 -38.16 12.65
N SER A 333 -11.39 -37.61 13.20
CA SER A 333 -10.03 -37.68 12.62
C SER A 333 -9.61 -39.09 12.22
N ARG A 334 -9.93 -40.09 13.06
CA ARG A 334 -9.66 -41.50 12.75
C ARG A 334 -10.39 -42.00 11.51
N LEU A 335 -11.65 -41.61 11.31
CA LEU A 335 -12.40 -41.96 10.11
C LEU A 335 -11.82 -41.26 8.89
N TYR A 336 -11.49 -39.98 9.00
CA TYR A 336 -10.89 -39.22 7.90
C TYR A 336 -9.53 -39.77 7.46
N ASP A 337 -8.71 -40.28 8.39
CA ASP A 337 -7.43 -40.91 8.05
C ASP A 337 -7.62 -42.19 7.24
N LEU A 338 -8.69 -42.93 7.53
CA LEU A 338 -9.07 -44.18 6.87
C LEU A 338 -9.87 -43.97 5.59
N ALA A 339 -10.51 -42.81 5.40
CA ALA A 339 -11.31 -42.50 4.22
C ALA A 339 -10.45 -42.42 2.95
N ASP A 340 -10.91 -43.08 1.89
CA ASP A 340 -10.32 -42.98 0.56
C ASP A 340 -10.84 -41.76 -0.20
N ASN A 341 -12.11 -41.42 -0.02
CA ASN A 341 -12.78 -40.31 -0.67
C ASN A 341 -12.68 -38.99 0.14
N LYS A 342 -11.46 -38.57 0.48
CA LYS A 342 -11.21 -37.38 1.31
C LYS A 342 -11.75 -36.06 0.76
N ASN A 343 -11.96 -35.99 -0.56
CA ASN A 343 -12.39 -34.79 -1.28
C ASN A 343 -13.85 -34.87 -1.75
N ILE A 344 -14.65 -35.82 -1.25
CA ILE A 344 -16.06 -35.95 -1.65
C ILE A 344 -16.88 -34.73 -1.22
N SER A 345 -17.84 -34.32 -2.05
CA SER A 345 -18.76 -33.24 -1.70
C SER A 345 -19.86 -33.74 -0.76
N VAL A 346 -20.53 -32.82 -0.07
CA VAL A 346 -21.70 -33.15 0.77
C VAL A 346 -22.83 -33.69 -0.11
N ALA A 347 -23.05 -33.12 -1.29
CA ALA A 347 -24.07 -33.58 -2.23
C ALA A 347 -23.86 -35.06 -2.61
N ASP A 348 -22.64 -35.40 -3.04
CA ASP A 348 -22.33 -36.75 -3.50
C ASP A 348 -22.40 -37.76 -2.34
N MET A 349 -21.91 -37.38 -1.17
CA MET A 349 -21.99 -38.22 0.04
C MET A 349 -23.45 -38.43 0.50
N CYS A 350 -24.33 -37.44 0.30
CA CYS A 350 -25.74 -37.52 0.67
C CYS A 350 -26.56 -38.37 -0.30
N VAL A 351 -26.29 -38.28 -1.62
CA VAL A 351 -27.05 -38.98 -2.67
C VAL A 351 -26.76 -40.48 -2.66
N ASP A 352 -25.49 -40.85 -2.52
CA ASP A 352 -25.05 -42.25 -2.62
C ASP A 352 -24.95 -42.95 -1.24
N GLY A 353 -25.34 -42.23 -0.18
CA GLY A 353 -25.68 -42.75 1.13
C GLY A 353 -24.56 -42.57 2.15
N TRP A 354 -24.75 -41.62 3.08
CA TRP A 354 -23.99 -41.49 4.31
C TRP A 354 -24.63 -42.20 5.51
N ALA A 355 -25.64 -43.03 5.28
CA ALA A 355 -26.25 -43.85 6.33
C ALA A 355 -25.26 -44.93 6.83
N LEU A 356 -25.59 -45.62 7.93
CA LEU A 356 -24.75 -46.67 8.54
C LEU A 356 -24.25 -47.73 7.55
N ASN A 357 -25.07 -48.08 6.54
CA ASN A 357 -24.73 -49.05 5.48
C ASN A 357 -24.61 -48.38 4.10
N GLY A 358 -24.33 -47.08 4.07
CA GLY A 358 -24.24 -46.31 2.85
C GLY A 358 -23.04 -46.68 1.99
N ASN A 359 -23.20 -46.64 0.67
CA ASN A 359 -22.20 -47.15 -0.28
C ASN A 359 -20.99 -46.22 -0.45
N GLU A 360 -21.06 -44.98 0.03
CA GLU A 360 -19.98 -44.00 -0.09
C GLU A 360 -19.00 -43.99 1.07
N TRP A 361 -19.20 -44.81 2.09
CA TRP A 361 -18.18 -45.04 3.10
C TRP A 361 -17.06 -45.91 2.54
N LYS A 362 -16.07 -45.28 1.89
CA LYS A 362 -14.93 -45.93 1.25
C LYS A 362 -13.70 -45.85 2.15
N TRP A 363 -13.23 -47.01 2.62
CA TRP A 363 -12.14 -47.13 3.58
C TRP A 363 -10.93 -47.87 3.00
N ARG A 364 -9.72 -47.38 3.32
CA ARG A 364 -8.43 -47.98 2.93
C ARG A 364 -8.24 -49.43 3.37
N ARG A 365 -8.96 -49.83 4.42
CA ARG A 365 -9.00 -51.19 4.96
C ARG A 365 -10.33 -51.43 5.67
N ARG A 366 -10.63 -52.69 5.96
CA ARG A 366 -11.75 -53.07 6.84
C ARG A 366 -11.60 -52.39 8.20
N LEU A 367 -12.70 -51.79 8.67
CA LEU A 367 -12.77 -51.13 9.97
C LEU A 367 -12.71 -52.15 11.12
N PHE A 368 -12.18 -51.71 12.26
CA PHE A 368 -12.33 -52.45 13.50
C PHE A 368 -13.67 -52.13 14.16
N ALA A 369 -14.14 -52.98 15.08
CA ALA A 369 -15.43 -52.81 15.74
C ALA A 369 -15.62 -51.42 16.40
N TRP A 370 -14.57 -50.87 17.03
CA TRP A 370 -14.62 -49.51 17.61
C TRP A 370 -14.58 -48.39 16.56
N GLU A 371 -14.09 -48.65 15.34
CA GLU A 371 -14.16 -47.71 14.22
C GLU A 371 -15.53 -47.74 13.55
N GLU A 372 -16.20 -48.90 13.51
CA GLU A 372 -17.60 -49.02 13.09
C GLU A 372 -18.53 -48.26 14.07
N GLU A 373 -18.24 -48.29 15.37
CA GLU A 373 -18.95 -47.48 16.37
C GLU A 373 -18.73 -45.97 16.16
N LEU A 374 -17.52 -45.55 15.77
CA LEU A 374 -17.25 -44.15 15.39
C LEU A 374 -18.03 -43.73 14.13
N VAL A 375 -18.20 -44.64 13.15
CA VAL A 375 -19.06 -44.38 11.99
C VAL A 375 -20.49 -44.16 12.45
N ALA A 376 -21.02 -44.99 13.36
CA ALA A 376 -22.37 -44.82 13.90
C ALA A 376 -22.57 -43.46 14.58
N GLN A 377 -21.57 -43.00 15.36
CA GLN A 377 -21.58 -41.67 15.97
C GLN A 377 -21.56 -40.55 14.91
N CYS A 378 -20.74 -40.69 13.86
CA CYS A 378 -20.68 -39.75 12.75
C CYS A 378 -22.03 -39.66 12.00
N VAL A 379 -22.67 -40.80 11.73
CA VAL A 379 -24.00 -40.86 11.11
C VAL A 379 -25.05 -40.19 11.99
N GLY A 380 -24.96 -40.33 13.31
CA GLY A 380 -25.84 -39.65 14.25
C GLY A 380 -25.80 -38.12 14.14
N VAL A 381 -24.62 -37.55 13.88
CA VAL A 381 -24.46 -36.10 13.64
C VAL A 381 -25.07 -35.67 12.30
N LEU A 382 -25.05 -36.55 11.30
CA LEU A 382 -25.58 -36.31 9.95
C LEU A 382 -27.10 -36.46 9.86
N ALA A 383 -27.71 -37.24 10.77
CA ALA A 383 -29.11 -37.66 10.68
C ALA A 383 -30.13 -36.51 10.64
N ASN A 384 -29.79 -35.35 11.20
CA ASN A 384 -30.68 -34.19 11.25
C ASN A 384 -30.49 -33.21 10.08
N PHE A 385 -29.60 -33.54 9.14
CA PHE A 385 -29.24 -32.64 8.05
C PHE A 385 -29.97 -32.97 6.74
N VAL A 386 -30.56 -31.95 6.09
CA VAL A 386 -31.30 -32.09 4.82
C VAL A 386 -30.79 -31.07 3.80
N LEU A 387 -30.47 -31.54 2.59
CA LEU A 387 -30.06 -30.68 1.48
C LEU A 387 -31.23 -29.85 0.91
N GLN A 388 -30.94 -28.61 0.53
CA GLN A 388 -31.89 -27.71 -0.12
C GLN A 388 -31.50 -27.54 -1.59
N GLY A 389 -32.05 -28.39 -2.46
CA GLY A 389 -31.61 -28.53 -3.87
C GLY A 389 -31.68 -27.25 -4.73
N ASP A 390 -32.47 -26.25 -4.34
CA ASP A 390 -32.68 -25.02 -5.12
C ASP A 390 -31.83 -23.83 -4.64
N VAL A 391 -30.97 -24.02 -3.64
CA VAL A 391 -30.15 -22.95 -3.05
C VAL A 391 -28.67 -23.29 -3.22
N SER A 392 -27.84 -22.35 -3.69
CA SER A 392 -26.40 -22.58 -3.76
C SER A 392 -25.74 -22.45 -2.38
N ASP A 393 -24.77 -23.31 -2.07
CA ASP A 393 -23.96 -23.21 -0.86
C ASP A 393 -23.33 -21.81 -0.68
N ARG A 394 -23.27 -21.33 0.56
CA ARG A 394 -22.63 -20.04 0.89
C ARG A 394 -21.86 -20.10 2.21
N TRP A 395 -20.80 -19.30 2.27
CA TRP A 395 -20.07 -19.07 3.52
C TRP A 395 -20.77 -17.98 4.33
N VAL A 396 -21.00 -18.24 5.62
CA VAL A 396 -21.63 -17.32 6.58
C VAL A 396 -20.66 -16.99 7.71
#